data_AF-A0A453D9G1-F1
#
_entry.id   AF-A0A453D9G1-F1
#
_cell.length_a   1.000
_cell.length_b   1.000
_cell.length_c   1.000
_cell.angle_alpha   90.00
_cell.angle_beta   90.00
_cell.angle_gamma   90.00
#
_symmetry.space_group_name_H-M   'P 1'
#
loop_
_entity.id
_entity.type
_entity.pdbx_description
1 polymer ?
#
loop_
_entity_poly.entity_id
_entity_poly.type
_entity_poly.pdbx_seq_one_letter_code
_entity_poly.pdbx_strand_id
1 'polypeptide(L)'
;ITENGIDEANNKSLPLKEALKDDARIEYHHRHLDALLSAIRDGANVKGYFVWSLLDDFEWTSGYTVRFGLHFVDYDHGLKRYPKRSAGWFKKFLKDDLTDQLETSNKDGGVVRVTDCNRCLTDYVVCWNNKILHDLKINVTGGSCVNISSDTIV
;
A
#
# COMPACT_ATOMS: atom_id res chain seq x y z
N ILE A 1 8.30 -6.90 4.04
CA ILE A 1 8.48 -5.88 5.10
C ILE A 1 7.22 -5.90 5.94
N THR A 2 7.29 -6.43 7.15
CA THR A 2 6.11 -6.69 8.01
C THR A 2 5.60 -5.44 8.71
N GLU A 3 6.44 -4.42 8.92
CA GLU A 3 6.07 -3.13 9.49
C GLU A 3 6.98 -2.04 8.94
N ASN A 4 6.40 -0.91 8.55
CA ASN A 4 7.12 0.33 8.25
C ASN A 4 6.18 1.51 8.40
N GLY A 5 6.62 2.56 9.09
CA GLY A 5 5.79 3.71 9.39
C GLY A 5 6.59 4.88 9.93
N ILE A 6 5.94 6.03 10.02
CA ILE A 6 6.45 7.24 10.66
C ILE A 6 5.37 7.84 11.56
N ASP A 7 5.77 8.30 12.73
CA ASP A 7 4.92 8.97 13.67
C ASP A 7 4.79 10.47 13.41
N GLU A 8 3.69 11.02 13.89
CA GLU A 8 3.53 12.46 14.11
C GLU A 8 3.11 12.70 15.55
N ALA A 9 3.58 13.80 16.14
CA ALA A 9 3.17 14.20 17.48
C ALA A 9 1.65 14.44 17.54
N ASN A 10 0.99 13.90 18.56
CA ASN A 10 -0.43 14.13 18.81
C ASN A 10 -0.67 15.53 19.37
N ASN A 11 -0.79 16.52 18.48
CA ASN A 11 -1.13 17.89 18.85
C ASN A 11 -2.65 18.06 19.00
N LYS A 12 -3.14 17.95 20.25
CA LYS A 12 -4.57 18.12 20.57
C LYS A 12 -5.14 19.52 20.29
N SER A 13 -4.29 20.54 20.15
CA SER A 13 -4.71 21.90 19.83
C SER A 13 -4.90 22.11 18.32
N LEU A 14 -4.46 21.16 17.49
CA LEU A 14 -4.56 21.25 16.04
C LEU A 14 -6.00 20.94 15.59
N PRO A 15 -6.63 21.79 14.75
CA PRO A 15 -7.93 21.48 14.18
C PRO A 15 -7.89 20.17 13.39
N LEU A 16 -8.95 19.35 13.48
CA LEU A 16 -9.02 18.04 12.81
C LEU A 16 -8.62 18.12 11.33
N LYS A 17 -9.11 19.13 10.59
CA LYS A 17 -8.79 19.32 9.17
C LYS A 17 -7.28 19.43 8.89
N GLU A 18 -6.52 20.02 9.81
CA GLU A 18 -5.07 20.12 9.70
C GLU A 18 -4.39 18.84 10.19
N ALA A 19 -4.91 18.19 11.24
CA ALA A 19 -4.42 16.90 11.74
C ALA A 19 -4.55 15.75 10.71
N LEU A 20 -5.44 15.87 9.73
CA LEU A 20 -5.58 14.91 8.62
C LEU A 20 -4.55 15.14 7.50
N LYS A 21 -3.76 16.21 7.52
CA LYS A 21 -2.77 16.54 6.48
C LYS A 21 -1.38 16.00 6.83
N ASP A 22 -1.20 14.71 6.68
CA ASP A 22 0.02 13.98 7.01
C ASP A 22 0.95 13.76 5.81
N ASP A 23 1.32 14.84 5.12
CA ASP A 23 2.13 14.77 3.90
C ASP A 23 3.52 14.16 4.14
N ALA A 24 4.08 14.34 5.34
CA ALA A 24 5.33 13.71 5.73
C ALA A 24 5.24 12.17 5.73
N ARG A 25 4.07 11.61 6.11
CA ARG A 25 3.83 10.16 6.05
C ARG A 25 3.75 9.66 4.61
N ILE A 26 3.11 10.42 3.72
CA ILE A 26 3.08 10.10 2.28
C ILE A 26 4.50 10.04 1.72
N GLU A 27 5.28 11.10 1.94
CA GLU A 27 6.67 11.19 1.45
C GLU A 27 7.54 10.06 2.00
N TYR A 28 7.38 9.74 3.29
CA TYR A 28 8.07 8.63 3.92
C TYR A 28 7.79 7.29 3.23
N HIS A 29 6.51 6.96 3.00
CA HIS A 29 6.13 5.71 2.36
C HIS A 29 6.54 5.66 0.88
N HIS A 30 6.40 6.77 0.15
CA HIS A 30 6.84 6.88 -1.24
C HIS A 30 8.32 6.50 -1.36
N ARG A 31 9.18 7.13 -0.55
CA ARG A 31 10.63 6.85 -0.56
C ARG A 31 10.98 5.42 -0.17
N HIS A 32 10.24 4.81 0.77
CA HIS A 32 10.46 3.42 1.14
C HIS A 32 10.06 2.45 0.03
N LEU A 33 8.96 2.73 -0.66
CA LEU A 33 8.51 1.93 -1.80
C LEU A 33 9.45 2.07 -3.00
N ASP A 34 10.01 3.26 -3.26
CA ASP A 34 11.05 3.47 -4.28
C ASP A 34 12.33 2.67 -3.98
N ALA A 35 12.77 2.70 -2.73
CA ALA A 35 13.92 1.91 -2.29
C ALA A 35 13.64 0.41 -2.37
N LEU A 36 12.42 -0.03 -2.01
CA LEU A 36 11.99 -1.42 -2.11
C LEU A 36 11.96 -1.90 -3.56
N LEU A 37 11.47 -1.07 -4.49
CA LEU A 37 11.51 -1.34 -5.91
C LEU A 37 12.95 -1.49 -6.41
N SER A 38 13.85 -0.63 -5.96
CA SER A 38 15.28 -0.72 -6.31
C SER A 38 15.88 -2.04 -5.80
N ALA A 39 15.59 -2.43 -4.56
CA ALA A 39 16.05 -3.71 -4.00
C ALA A 39 15.49 -4.92 -4.78
N ILE A 40 14.23 -4.88 -5.20
CA ILE A 40 13.62 -5.93 -6.04
C ILE A 40 14.34 -6.02 -7.39
N ARG A 41 14.69 -4.89 -8.01
CA ARG A 41 15.45 -4.84 -9.27
C ARG A 41 16.85 -5.43 -9.12
N ASP A 42 17.45 -5.30 -7.94
CA ASP A 42 18.76 -5.88 -7.61
C ASP A 42 18.67 -7.37 -7.18
N GLY A 43 17.48 -7.97 -7.24
CA GLY A 43 17.27 -9.41 -7.02
C GLY A 43 16.70 -9.78 -5.65
N ALA A 44 16.31 -8.82 -4.82
CA ALA A 44 15.67 -9.12 -3.54
C ALA A 44 14.28 -9.75 -3.73
N ASN A 45 14.02 -10.88 -3.07
CA ASN A 45 12.74 -11.59 -3.12
C ASN A 45 11.73 -11.01 -2.12
N VAL A 46 11.23 -9.81 -2.38
CA VAL A 46 10.23 -9.13 -1.55
C VAL A 46 8.81 -9.61 -1.92
N LYS A 47 8.00 -9.97 -0.92
CA LYS A 47 6.63 -10.49 -1.13
C LYS A 47 5.51 -9.55 -0.67
N GLY A 48 5.84 -8.50 0.06
CA GLY A 48 4.84 -7.59 0.61
C GLY A 48 5.44 -6.48 1.44
N TYR A 49 4.63 -5.44 1.66
CA TYR A 49 4.98 -4.25 2.40
C TYR A 49 3.78 -3.84 3.26
N PHE A 50 3.93 -3.83 4.56
CA PHE A 50 2.83 -3.57 5.49
C PHE A 50 3.08 -2.26 6.23
N VAL A 51 2.13 -1.33 6.09
CA VAL A 51 2.17 -0.02 6.73
C VAL A 51 1.85 -0.17 8.20
N TRP A 52 2.75 0.33 9.05
CA TRP A 52 2.47 0.60 10.45
C TRP A 52 2.00 2.07 10.57
N SER A 53 0.74 2.36 10.84
CA SER A 53 -0.36 1.41 11.14
C SER A 53 -1.66 1.82 10.43
N LEU A 54 -2.69 0.97 10.49
CA LEU A 54 -3.97 1.28 9.86
C LEU A 54 -4.71 2.42 10.58
N LEU A 55 -4.66 2.42 11.92
CA LEU A 55 -5.38 3.33 12.80
C LEU A 55 -4.39 3.93 13.80
N ASP A 56 -4.61 5.16 14.23
CA ASP A 56 -3.88 5.65 15.40
C ASP A 56 -4.21 4.77 16.62
N ASP A 57 -3.19 4.19 17.25
CA ASP A 57 -3.32 3.25 18.36
C ASP A 57 -2.50 3.68 19.59
N PHE A 58 -2.28 2.74 20.52
CA PHE A 58 -1.50 2.98 21.73
C PHE A 58 -0.05 2.56 21.49
N GLU A 59 0.86 3.54 21.45
CA GLU A 59 2.26 3.33 21.06
C GLU A 59 3.15 3.09 22.27
N TRP A 60 2.94 1.97 22.96
CA TRP A 60 3.78 1.47 24.06
C TRP A 60 4.07 2.54 25.13
N THR A 61 5.35 2.88 25.33
CA THR A 61 5.80 3.87 26.31
C THR A 61 5.39 5.30 25.95
N SER A 62 5.10 5.57 24.68
CA SER A 62 4.57 6.85 24.21
C SER A 62 3.06 6.96 24.41
N GLY A 63 2.36 5.83 24.59
CA GLY A 63 0.91 5.80 24.68
C GLY A 63 0.26 6.56 23.52
N TYR A 64 -0.68 7.46 23.81
CA TYR A 64 -1.39 8.25 22.78
C TYR A 64 -0.71 9.59 22.43
N THR A 65 0.58 9.78 22.73
CA THR A 65 1.26 11.06 22.42
C THR A 65 1.75 11.15 20.98
N VAL A 66 1.74 10.05 20.25
CA VAL A 66 2.16 9.97 18.85
C VAL A 66 1.12 9.20 18.03
N ARG A 67 1.17 9.37 16.71
CA ARG A 67 0.17 8.84 15.76
C ARG A 67 0.86 8.26 14.54
N PHE A 68 0.76 6.95 14.33
CA PHE A 68 1.26 6.25 13.14
C PHE A 68 0.19 5.96 12.09
N GLY A 69 -1.09 6.06 12.46
CA GLY A 69 -2.18 5.53 11.68
C GLY A 69 -2.40 6.24 10.35
N LEU A 70 -2.81 5.49 9.33
CA LEU A 70 -3.41 6.05 8.11
C LEU A 70 -4.78 6.71 8.39
N HIS A 71 -5.45 6.30 9.48
CA HIS A 71 -6.69 6.89 9.95
C HIS A 71 -6.48 7.55 11.31
N PHE A 72 -6.90 8.81 11.39
CA PHE A 72 -7.01 9.51 12.66
C PHE A 72 -8.11 8.89 13.51
N VAL A 73 -7.81 8.57 14.77
CA VAL A 73 -8.78 8.12 15.76
C VAL A 73 -9.04 9.22 16.78
N ASP A 74 -10.30 9.64 16.87
CA ASP A 74 -10.77 10.64 17.82
C ASP A 74 -11.02 9.99 19.18
N TYR A 75 -9.99 9.98 20.03
CA TYR A 75 -10.05 9.39 21.37
C TYR A 75 -11.06 10.07 22.30
N ASP A 76 -11.37 11.34 22.06
CA ASP A 76 -12.21 12.15 22.95
C ASP A 76 -13.69 12.12 22.54
N HIS A 77 -14.01 11.83 21.27
CA HIS A 77 -15.39 11.80 20.74
C HIS A 77 -15.78 10.44 20.17
N GLY A 78 -15.75 9.41 21.01
CA GLY A 78 -16.34 8.10 20.70
C GLY A 78 -15.54 7.27 19.69
N LEU A 79 -14.23 7.47 19.60
CA LEU A 79 -13.32 6.70 18.74
C LEU A 79 -13.70 6.76 17.26
N LYS A 80 -14.21 7.91 16.79
CA LYS A 80 -14.53 8.07 15.37
C LYS A 80 -13.25 8.07 14.53
N ARG A 81 -13.28 7.39 13.37
CA ARG A 81 -12.15 7.26 12.45
C ARG A 81 -12.30 8.24 11.28
N TYR A 82 -11.21 8.90 10.94
CA TYR A 82 -11.14 9.83 9.82
C TYR A 82 -9.93 9.47 8.95
N PRO A 83 -10.11 9.22 7.64
CA PRO A 83 -8.97 8.93 6.77
C PRO A 83 -8.07 10.17 6.67
N LYS A 84 -6.77 10.00 6.89
CA LYS A 84 -5.78 11.04 6.62
C LYS A 84 -5.47 11.10 5.12
N ARG A 85 -4.68 12.09 4.69
CA ARG A 85 -4.27 12.20 3.29
C ARG A 85 -3.49 10.97 2.83
N SER A 86 -2.67 10.39 3.70
CA SER A 86 -1.95 9.14 3.42
C SER A 86 -2.87 7.97 3.08
N ALA A 87 -4.01 7.80 3.78
CA ALA A 87 -5.00 6.77 3.42
C ALA A 87 -5.55 7.00 1.99
N GLY A 88 -5.82 8.25 1.64
CA GLY A 88 -6.24 8.64 0.29
C GLY A 88 -5.16 8.37 -0.77
N TRP A 89 -3.90 8.66 -0.43
CA TRP A 89 -2.75 8.39 -1.29
C TRP A 89 -2.57 6.89 -1.53
N PHE A 90 -2.57 6.05 -0.49
CA PHE A 90 -2.50 4.59 -0.64
C PHE A 90 -3.67 4.04 -1.46
N LYS A 91 -4.89 4.54 -1.22
CA LYS A 91 -6.06 4.16 -2.02
C LYS A 91 -5.87 4.49 -3.50
N LYS A 92 -5.28 5.63 -3.82
CA LYS A 92 -5.00 6.03 -5.21
C LYS A 92 -3.87 5.19 -5.80
N PHE A 93 -2.75 5.06 -5.09
CA PHE A 93 -1.59 4.24 -5.47
C PHE A 93 -2.00 2.80 -5.85
N LEU A 94 -2.87 2.18 -5.04
CA LEU A 94 -3.37 0.82 -5.30
C LEU A 94 -4.43 0.73 -6.42
N LYS A 95 -5.07 1.85 -6.78
CA LYS A 95 -6.11 1.89 -7.81
C LYS A 95 -5.56 2.24 -9.19
N ASP A 96 -4.61 3.17 -9.26
CA ASP A 96 -4.05 3.63 -10.52
C ASP A 96 -3.40 2.45 -11.28
N ASP A 97 -2.79 1.51 -10.54
CA ASP A 97 -2.25 0.23 -11.05
C ASP A 97 -3.32 -0.72 -11.64
N LEU A 98 -4.59 -0.58 -11.24
CA LEU A 98 -5.70 -1.41 -11.75
C LEU A 98 -6.35 -0.82 -13.01
N THR A 99 -6.32 0.50 -13.19
CA THR A 99 -6.96 1.18 -14.33
C THR A 99 -6.17 0.99 -15.63
N ASP A 100 -4.84 0.98 -15.58
CA ASP A 100 -3.99 0.75 -16.75
C ASP A 100 -4.13 -0.68 -17.30
N GLN A 101 -4.51 -1.65 -16.47
CA GLN A 101 -4.78 -3.02 -16.89
C GLN A 101 -6.15 -3.19 -17.57
N LEU A 102 -7.15 -2.36 -17.24
CA LEU A 102 -8.49 -2.41 -17.84
C LEU A 102 -8.59 -1.68 -19.18
N GLU A 103 -7.82 -0.60 -19.36
CA GLU A 103 -7.80 0.16 -20.61
C GLU A 103 -6.97 -0.50 -21.72
N THR A 104 -5.91 -1.22 -21.34
CA THR A 104 -5.11 -2.01 -22.28
C THR A 104 -5.86 -3.25 -22.77
N SER A 105 -6.73 -3.84 -21.95
CA SER A 105 -7.53 -5.04 -22.31
C SER A 105 -8.76 -4.77 -23.19
N ASN A 106 -9.31 -3.55 -23.19
CA ASN A 106 -10.53 -3.22 -23.96
C ASN A 106 -10.28 -2.85 -25.43
N LYS A 107 -9.02 -2.69 -25.85
CA LYS A 107 -8.67 -2.26 -27.21
C LYS A 107 -8.61 -3.41 -28.23
N ASP A 108 -8.53 -4.66 -27.77
CA ASP A 108 -8.24 -5.81 -28.64
C ASP A 108 -9.41 -6.78 -28.86
N GLY A 109 -10.66 -6.40 -28.54
CA GLY A 109 -11.88 -7.08 -29.00
C GLY A 109 -12.01 -8.58 -28.70
N GLY A 110 -11.15 -9.14 -27.84
CA GLY A 110 -11.10 -10.56 -27.52
C GLY A 110 -11.80 -10.86 -26.21
N VAL A 111 -12.73 -11.81 -26.23
CA VAL A 111 -13.32 -12.37 -25.00
C VAL A 111 -12.23 -13.09 -24.22
N VAL A 112 -11.80 -12.51 -23.09
CA VAL A 112 -10.88 -13.17 -22.15
C VAL A 112 -11.61 -13.50 -20.87
N ARG A 113 -11.58 -14.79 -20.51
CA ARG A 113 -12.03 -15.28 -19.21
C ARG A 113 -11.04 -14.81 -18.15
N VAL A 114 -11.50 -13.94 -17.26
CA VAL A 114 -10.81 -13.60 -16.02
C VAL A 114 -10.74 -14.88 -15.18
N THR A 115 -9.61 -15.57 -15.17
CA THR A 115 -9.34 -16.54 -14.10
C THR A 115 -9.02 -15.75 -12.85
N ASP A 116 -10.00 -15.74 -11.94
CA ASP A 116 -9.98 -15.17 -10.60
C ASP A 116 -8.59 -15.14 -9.97
N CYS A 117 -8.05 -13.94 -9.76
CA CYS A 117 -7.22 -13.71 -8.60
C CYS A 117 -8.16 -13.20 -7.52
N ASN A 118 -8.38 -14.04 -6.51
CA ASN A 118 -9.33 -13.83 -5.43
C ASN A 118 -9.38 -12.36 -4.97
N ARG A 119 -10.57 -11.80 -5.12
CA ARG A 119 -11.20 -10.79 -4.28
C ARG A 119 -10.44 -10.55 -2.96
N CYS A 120 -9.79 -9.39 -2.83
CA CYS A 120 -9.58 -8.72 -1.54
C CYS A 120 -10.18 -7.32 -1.63
N LEU A 121 -11.50 -7.28 -1.77
CA LEU A 121 -12.28 -6.10 -1.43
C LEU A 121 -12.57 -6.22 0.06
N THR A 122 -12.22 -5.16 0.79
CA THR A 122 -12.24 -5.00 2.26
C THR A 122 -11.07 -5.65 3.00
N ASP A 123 -10.37 -4.81 3.76
CA ASP A 123 -9.18 -5.06 4.59
C ASP A 123 -7.84 -4.85 3.87
N TYR A 124 -7.19 -3.75 4.24
CA TYR A 124 -5.95 -3.23 3.67
C TYR A 124 -4.78 -4.17 3.98
N VAL A 125 -4.59 -5.18 3.14
CA VAL A 125 -3.36 -5.98 3.04
C VAL A 125 -2.70 -5.58 1.72
N VAL A 126 -1.56 -4.89 1.77
CA VAL A 126 -0.79 -4.60 0.56
C VAL A 126 -0.05 -5.88 0.16
N CYS A 127 -0.69 -6.67 -0.69
CA CYS A 127 -0.10 -7.82 -1.38
C CYS A 127 0.28 -7.43 -2.81
N TRP A 128 1.57 -7.61 -3.13
CA TRP A 128 2.15 -7.37 -4.45
C TRP A 128 2.36 -8.72 -5.15
N ASN A 129 1.56 -9.01 -6.18
CA ASN A 129 1.71 -10.18 -7.05
C ASN A 129 2.15 -9.73 -8.45
N ASN A 130 3.43 -9.93 -8.77
CA ASN A 130 4.03 -9.99 -10.11
C ASN A 130 3.59 -8.95 -11.18
N LYS A 131 4.37 -7.85 -11.26
CA LYS A 131 4.82 -7.04 -12.44
C LYS A 131 4.53 -5.52 -12.39
N ILE A 132 5.66 -4.79 -12.34
CA ILE A 132 6.04 -3.53 -13.02
C ILE A 132 5.20 -2.28 -12.73
N LEU A 133 5.70 -1.47 -11.78
CA LEU A 133 5.54 -0.01 -11.81
C LEU A 133 6.11 0.49 -13.15
N HIS A 134 5.21 1.03 -13.99
CA HIS A 134 5.45 1.48 -15.35
C HIS A 134 6.68 2.41 -15.45
N ASP A 135 7.78 1.93 -16.06
CA ASP A 135 8.52 2.67 -17.10
C ASP A 135 9.65 1.88 -17.79
N LEU A 136 9.40 0.64 -18.27
CA LEU A 136 10.43 -0.05 -19.07
C LEU A 136 9.82 -1.07 -20.04
N LYS A 137 9.79 -0.70 -21.33
CA LYS A 137 9.71 -1.67 -22.44
C LYS A 137 10.98 -2.52 -22.41
N ILE A 138 10.92 -3.69 -21.77
CA ILE A 138 11.97 -4.69 -21.87
C ILE A 138 11.52 -5.75 -22.86
N ASN A 139 12.15 -5.76 -24.03
CA ASN A 139 12.16 -6.91 -24.93
C ASN A 139 12.86 -8.06 -24.21
N VAL A 140 12.13 -9.10 -23.82
CA VAL A 140 12.72 -10.36 -23.38
C VAL A 140 12.54 -11.36 -24.52
N THR A 141 13.60 -11.53 -25.32
CA THR A 141 13.74 -12.68 -26.21
C THR A 141 14.19 -13.89 -25.39
N GLY A 142 13.34 -14.92 -25.32
CA GLY A 142 13.76 -16.30 -25.09
C GLY A 142 13.61 -16.86 -23.66
N GLY A 143 12.78 -17.89 -23.53
CA GLY A 143 13.10 -19.08 -22.72
C GLY A 143 12.42 -19.23 -21.35
N SER A 144 11.29 -19.95 -21.36
CA SER A 144 10.80 -20.87 -20.31
C SER A 144 10.33 -20.29 -18.97
N CYS A 145 9.00 -20.21 -18.80
CA CYS A 145 8.34 -20.06 -17.50
C CYS A 145 8.44 -21.36 -16.69
N VAL A 146 8.99 -21.29 -15.47
CA VAL A 146 8.88 -22.36 -14.48
C VAL A 146 7.65 -22.09 -13.62
N ASN A 147 6.66 -22.98 -13.69
CA ASN A 147 5.50 -22.97 -12.81
C ASN A 147 5.92 -23.43 -11.41
N ILE A 148 5.70 -22.60 -10.39
CA ILE A 148 5.71 -23.03 -8.98
C ILE A 148 4.24 -23.13 -8.57
N SER A 149 3.76 -24.36 -8.34
CA SER A 149 2.39 -24.62 -7.92
C SER A 149 2.15 -24.11 -6.49
N SER A 150 0.93 -23.67 -6.25
CA SER A 150 0.42 -23.22 -4.96
C SER A 150 0.19 -24.41 -4.03
N ASP A 151 1.25 -24.99 -3.49
CA ASP A 151 1.16 -25.88 -2.34
C ASP A 151 2.25 -25.50 -1.36
N THR A 152 1.81 -25.09 -0.17
CA THR A 152 2.56 -24.80 1.08
C THR A 152 2.44 -23.34 1.51
N ILE A 153 1.33 -23.04 2.19
CA ILE A 153 1.30 -22.04 3.26
C ILE A 153 0.71 -22.78 4.46
N VAL A 154 1.56 -23.04 5.44
CA VAL A 154 1.16 -23.19 6.85
C VAL A 154 1.41 -21.84 7.50
#